data_AF-A0A933IIX6-F1
#
_entry.id   AF-A0A933IIX6-F1
#
_cell.length_a   1.000
_cell.length_b   1.000
_cell.length_c   1.000
_cell.angle_alpha   90.00
_cell.angle_beta   90.00
_cell.angle_gamma   90.00
#
_symmetry.space_group_name_H-M   'P 1'
#
loop_
_entity.id
_entity.type
_entity.pdbx_description
1 polymer ?
#
loop_
_entity_poly.entity_id
_entity_poly.type
_entity_poly.pdbx_seq_one_letter_code
_entity_poly.pdbx_strand_id
1 'polypeptide(L)' 'MRTVLSVSLPEPLAAELSRLATETGRSKGDIVKESVSQYLWEARFRAVRRRLIRRAKRAGMVTEDDVFRAVS' A
#
# COMPACT_ATOMS: atom_id res chain seq x y z
N MET A 1 -21.22 5.53 -3.65
CA MET A 1 -21.86 4.20 -3.51
C MET A 1 -20.98 3.32 -2.65
N ARG A 2 -21.56 2.55 -1.72
CA ARG A 2 -20.83 1.59 -0.89
C ARG A 2 -21.17 0.19 -1.38
N THR A 3 -20.14 -0.62 -1.63
CA THR A 3 -20.28 -2.03 -2.03
C THR A 3 -19.79 -2.92 -0.89
N VAL A 4 -20.48 -4.03 -0.64
CA VAL A 4 -20.07 -5.01 0.36
C VAL A 4 -19.22 -6.08 -0.33
N LEU A 5 -18.06 -6.37 0.23
CA LEU A 5 -17.18 -7.46 -0.18
C LEU A 5 -17.21 -8.52 0.93
N SER A 6 -17.65 -9.73 0.60
CA SER A 6 -17.57 -10.90 1.50
C SER A 6 -16.48 -11.83 0.98
N VAL A 7 -15.53 -12.19 1.84
CA VAL A 7 -14.38 -13.04 1.51
C VAL A 7 -14.16 -14.06 2.61
N SER A 8 -13.77 -15.28 2.22
CA SER A 8 -13.31 -16.29 3.17
C SER A 8 -11.86 -16.01 3.55
N LEU A 9 -11.53 -16.18 4.83
CA LEU A 9 -10.18 -16.05 5.35
C LEU A 9 -9.76 -17.38 5.98
N PRO A 10 -8.50 -17.82 5.81
CA PRO A 10 -7.96 -18.92 6.60
C PRO A 10 -8.12 -18.64 8.10
N GLU A 11 -8.43 -19.67 8.87
CA GLU A 11 -8.67 -19.56 10.32
C GLU A 11 -7.54 -18.82 11.07
N PRO A 12 -6.24 -19.09 10.82
CA PRO A 12 -5.16 -18.37 11.50
C PRO A 12 -5.19 -16.87 11.24
N LEU A 13 -5.51 -16.46 10.00
CA LEU A 13 -5.57 -15.06 9.61
C LEU A 13 -6.79 -14.36 10.21
N ALA A 14 -7.93 -15.05 10.27
CA ALA A 14 -9.12 -14.53 10.93
C ALA A 14 -8.89 -14.32 12.44
N ALA A 15 -8.17 -15.23 13.09
CA ALA A 15 -7.80 -15.11 14.50
C ALA A 15 -6.85 -13.93 14.73
N GLU A 16 -5.83 -13.75 13.88
CA GLU A 16 -4.88 -12.64 13.95
C GLU A 16 -5.56 -11.28 13.77
N LEU A 17 -6.42 -11.14 12.74
CA LEU A 17 -7.21 -9.93 12.52
C LEU A 17 -8.12 -9.61 13.72
N SER A 18 -8.64 -10.64 14.38
CA SER A 18 -9.49 -10.48 15.56
C SER A 18 -8.68 -9.97 16.76
N ARG A 19 -7.48 -10.50 17.00
CA ARG A 19 -6.58 -10.03 18.06
C ARG A 19 -6.19 -8.57 17.83
N LEU A 20 -5.74 -8.25 16.62
CA LEU A 20 -5.34 -6.88 16.27
C LEU A 20 -6.50 -5.88 16.44
N ALA A 21 -7.71 -6.26 16.04
CA ALA A 21 -8.90 -5.44 16.24
C ALA A 21 -9.16 -5.14 17.73
N THR A 22 -9.05 -6.15 18.59
CA THR A 22 -9.20 -5.99 20.05
C THR A 22 -8.11 -5.12 20.65
N GLU A 23 -6.84 -5.38 20.32
CA GLU A 23 -5.68 -4.66 20.87
C GLU A 23 -5.66 -3.18 20.48
N THR A 24 -6.11 -2.87 19.26
CA THR A 24 -6.12 -1.50 18.72
C THR A 24 -7.43 -0.75 18.97
N GLY A 25 -8.48 -1.43 19.44
CA GLY A 25 -9.83 -0.87 19.53
C GLY A 25 -10.48 -0.54 18.18
N ARG A 26 -9.93 -1.06 17.07
CA ARG A 26 -10.41 -0.78 15.70
C ARG A 26 -11.34 -1.87 15.21
N SER A 27 -12.26 -1.52 14.31
CA SER A 27 -13.09 -2.55 13.66
C SER A 27 -12.28 -3.36 12.64
N LYS A 28 -12.58 -4.66 12.52
CA LYS A 28 -11.96 -5.54 11.49
C LYS A 28 -12.12 -4.95 10.08
N GLY A 29 -13.28 -4.35 9.80
CA GLY A 29 -13.57 -3.70 8.53
C GLY A 29 -12.67 -2.49 8.27
N ASP A 30 -12.35 -1.69 9.29
CA ASP A 30 -11.44 -0.55 9.14
C ASP A 30 -10.01 -0.99 8.84
N ILE A 31 -9.55 -2.03 9.54
CA ILE A 31 -8.24 -2.63 9.30
C ILE A 31 -8.17 -3.16 7.87
N VAL A 32 -9.15 -3.97 7.43
CA VAL A 32 -9.17 -4.53 6.07
C VAL A 32 -9.23 -3.44 5.00
N LYS A 33 -10.07 -2.42 5.18
CA LYS A 33 -10.14 -1.28 4.25
C LYS A 33 -8.78 -0.58 4.10
N GLU A 34 -8.09 -0.34 5.22
CA GLU A 34 -6.77 0.26 5.21
C GLU A 34 -5.75 -0.64 4.50
N SER A 35 -5.70 -1.93 4.86
CA SER A 35 -4.78 -2.89 4.23
C SER A 35 -4.97 -2.97 2.71
N VAL A 36 -6.22 -3.03 2.25
CA VAL A 36 -6.54 -3.04 0.80
C VAL A 36 -6.13 -1.72 0.16
N SER A 37 -6.39 -0.58 0.80
CA SER A 37 -5.98 0.74 0.29
C SER A 37 -4.46 0.84 0.13
N GLN A 38 -3.70 0.41 1.14
CA GLN A 38 -2.24 0.39 1.11
C GLN A 38 -1.71 -0.51 -0.01
N TYR A 39 -2.28 -1.71 -0.14
CA TYR A 39 -1.91 -2.65 -1.19
C TYR A 39 -2.14 -2.07 -2.59
N LEU A 40 -3.31 -1.46 -2.83
CA LEU A 40 -3.65 -0.84 -4.10
C LEU A 40 -2.75 0.36 -4.42
N TRP A 41 -2.44 1.18 -3.41
CA TRP A 41 -1.51 2.30 -3.57
C TRP A 41 -0.13 1.80 -3.98
N GLU A 42 0.42 0.80 -3.31
CA GLU A 42 1.74 0.24 -3.59
C GLU A 42 1.78 -0.41 -4.98
N ALA A 43 0.72 -1.14 -5.37
CA ALA A 43 0.58 -1.70 -6.71
C ALA A 43 0.60 -0.60 -7.79
N ARG A 44 -0.15 0.50 -7.58
CA ARG A 44 -0.15 1.66 -8.49
C ARG A 44 1.21 2.34 -8.53
N PHE A 45 1.85 2.54 -7.38
CA PHE A 45 3.17 3.16 -7.29
C PHE A 45 4.21 2.35 -8.06
N ARG A 46 4.25 1.02 -7.87
CA ARG A 46 5.14 0.12 -8.63
C ARG A 46 4.91 0.22 -10.13
N ALA A 47 3.65 0.29 -10.58
CA ALA A 47 3.33 0.43 -11.99
C ALA A 47 3.85 1.75 -12.58
N VAL A 48 3.63 2.87 -11.86
CA VAL A 48 4.11 4.19 -12.27
C VAL A 48 5.64 4.23 -12.26
N ARG A 49 6.29 3.73 -11.21
CA ARG A 49 7.75 3.67 -11.09
C ARG A 49 8.38 2.92 -12.26
N ARG A 50 7.83 1.76 -12.66
CA ARG A 50 8.31 1.01 -13.84
C ARG A 50 8.26 1.83 -15.13
N ARG A 51 7.25 2.69 -15.29
CA ARG A 51 7.13 3.58 -16.45
C ARG A 51 8.11 4.74 -16.39
N LEU A 52 8.29 5.34 -15.22
CA LEU A 52 9.09 6.54 -15.02
C LEU A 52 10.60 6.27 -14.94
N ILE A 53 11.03 5.09 -14.49
CA ILE A 53 12.44 4.78 -14.26
C ILE A 53 13.33 5.00 -15.50
N ARG A 54 12.81 4.74 -16.70
CA ARG A 54 13.55 5.00 -17.96
C ARG A 54 13.76 6.48 -18.21
N ARG A 55 12.79 7.33 -17.87
CA ARG A 55 12.89 8.78 -18.00
C ARG A 55 13.82 9.35 -16.93
N ALA A 56 13.66 8.90 -15.69
CA ALA A 56 14.51 9.30 -14.57
C ALA A 56 16.00 9.03 -14.86
N LYS A 57 16.33 7.82 -15.37
CA LYS A 57 17.70 7.49 -15.81
C LYS A 57 18.24 8.42 -16.89
N ARG A 58 17.43 8.79 -17.89
CA ARG A 58 17.84 9.75 -18.94
C ARG A 58 18.04 11.17 -18.39
N ALA A 59 17.33 11.53 -17.33
CA ALA A 59 17.47 12.80 -16.63
C ALA A 59 18.57 12.79 -15.56
N GLY A 60 19.35 11.70 -15.42
CA GLY A 60 20.38 11.57 -14.40
C GLY A 60 19.87 11.37 -12.97
N MET A 61 18.57 11.10 -12.79
CA MET A 61 17.95 10.87 -11.49
C MET A 61 17.90 9.36 -11.19
N VAL A 62 18.94 8.83 -10.54
CA VAL A 62 19.07 7.39 -10.26
C VAL A 62 19.00 7.09 -8.77
N THR A 63 19.54 7.99 -7.96
CA THR A 63 19.61 7.94 -6.49
C THR A 63 18.71 8.98 -5.85
N GLU A 64 18.45 8.82 -4.55
CA GLU A 64 17.72 9.82 -3.77
C GLU A 64 18.48 11.15 -3.71
N ASP A 65 19.81 11.11 -3.61
CA ASP A 65 20.67 12.30 -3.66
C ASP A 65 20.53 13.08 -4.98
N ASP A 66 20.40 12.39 -6.12
CA ASP A 66 20.17 13.05 -7.41
C ASP A 66 18.85 13.83 -7.42
N VAL A 67 17.82 13.29 -6.76
CA VAL A 67 16.52 13.96 -6.61
C VAL A 67 16.66 15.13 -5.65
N PHE A 68 17.29 14.94 -4.49
CA PHE A 68 17.46 15.99 -3.49
C PHE A 68 18.21 17.20 -4.05
N ARG A 69 19.31 16.98 -4.78
CA ARG A 69 20.05 18.06 -5.44
C ARG A 69 19.24 18.80 -6.52
N ALA A 70 18.19 18.20 -7.07
CA ALA A 70 17.40 18.78 -8.14
C ALA A 70 16.20 19.61 -7.65
N VAL A 71 15.76 19.42 -6.40
CA VAL A 71 14.54 20.06 -5.85
C VAL A 71 14.78 20.92 -4.60
N SER A 72 15.99 20.85 -4.02
CA SER A 72 16.41 21.61 -2.84
C SER A 72 17.34 22.76 -3.21
#